data_AF-A0A0C3DLN7-F1
#
_entry.id   AF-A0A0C3DLN7-F1
#
_cell.length_a   1.000
_cell.length_b   1.000
_cell.length_c   1.000
_cell.angle_alpha   90.00
_cell.angle_beta   90.00
_cell.angle_gamma   90.00
#
_symmetry.space_group_name_H-M   'P 1'
#
loop_
_entity.id
_entity.type
_entity.pdbx_description
1 polymer ?
#
loop_
_entity_poly.entity_id
_entity_poly.type
_entity_poly.pdbx_seq_one_letter_code
_entity_poly.pdbx_strand_id
1 'polypeptide(L)'
;MAHEPRRNIEKSGPEFYSVRLSLEEGDEGRRMLVHREQVRAYFPFDAALRRGKDCPPYLPCGYTQFCEAYAHEATTLSRFTTFEQDENGAGHIIVNGRAPTPAEVLGPSTDLRSQEEKEGG
;
A
#
# COMPACT_ATOMS: atom_id res chain seq x y z
N MET A 1 -12.26 23.84 14.38
CA MET A 1 -12.53 22.87 13.30
C MET A 1 -11.63 21.69 13.56
N ALA A 2 -12.19 20.52 13.89
CA ALA A 2 -11.38 19.32 14.08
C ALA A 2 -10.85 18.90 12.70
N HIS A 3 -9.54 18.95 12.50
CA HIS A 3 -8.94 18.29 11.33
C HIS A 3 -9.17 16.79 11.52
N GLU A 4 -10.05 16.21 10.71
CA GLU A 4 -10.08 14.76 10.56
C GLU A 4 -8.65 14.29 10.26
N PRO A 5 -8.15 13.22 10.90
CA PRO A 5 -6.83 12.70 10.59
C PRO A 5 -6.82 12.34 9.11
N ARG A 6 -6.09 13.14 8.31
CA ARG A 6 -5.93 12.88 6.88
C ARG A 6 -5.26 11.52 6.74
N ARG A 7 -6.00 10.53 6.23
CA ARG A 7 -5.43 9.22 5.91
C ARG A 7 -4.32 9.41 4.89
N ASN A 8 -3.28 8.60 4.98
CA ASN A 8 -2.17 8.70 4.03
C ASN A 8 -2.51 8.04 2.68
N ILE A 9 -3.53 7.19 2.66
CA ILE A 9 -4.07 6.57 1.46
C ILE A 9 -5.55 6.94 1.33
N GLU A 10 -5.90 7.62 0.25
CA GLU A 10 -7.25 8.13 0.02
C GLU A 10 -7.72 7.79 -1.39
N LYS A 11 -9.01 7.48 -1.56
CA LYS A 11 -9.59 7.30 -2.89
C LYS A 11 -9.68 8.66 -3.58
N SER A 12 -9.05 8.80 -4.75
CA SER A 12 -9.02 10.05 -5.52
C SER A 12 -10.00 10.05 -6.70
N GLY A 13 -10.56 8.89 -7.06
CA GLY A 13 -11.48 8.71 -8.18
C GLY A 13 -11.96 7.26 -8.25
N PRO A 14 -12.71 6.87 -9.30
CA PRO A 14 -13.19 5.49 -9.47
C PRO A 14 -12.03 4.48 -9.54
N GLU A 15 -10.98 4.85 -10.28
CA GLU A 15 -9.86 3.97 -10.60
C GLU A 15 -8.54 4.34 -9.90
N PHE A 16 -8.50 5.40 -9.08
CA PHE A 16 -7.24 5.91 -8.53
C PHE A 16 -7.29 6.15 -7.03
N TYR A 17 -6.16 5.86 -6.38
CA TYR A 17 -5.86 6.17 -5.00
C TYR A 17 -4.73 7.19 -4.93
N SER A 18 -4.89 8.21 -4.10
CA SER A 18 -3.86 9.18 -3.73
C SER A 18 -3.10 8.65 -2.53
N VAL A 19 -1.81 8.38 -2.71
CA VAL A 19 -0.88 7.92 -1.68
C VAL A 19 0.03 9.08 -1.31
N ARG A 20 0.02 9.47 -0.04
CA ARG A 20 0.93 10.51 0.47
C ARG A 20 2.35 9.95 0.51
N LEU A 21 3.27 10.67 -0.12
CA LEU A 21 4.70 10.42 -0.03
C LEU A 21 5.24 11.18 1.19
N SER A 22 5.92 10.48 2.08
CA SER A 22 6.64 11.13 3.17
C SER A 22 7.98 11.65 2.63
N LEU A 23 8.13 12.97 2.52
CA LEU A 23 9.41 13.62 2.27
C LEU A 23 9.60 14.67 3.38
N GLU A 24 10.21 14.25 4.49
CA GLU A 24 10.66 15.11 5.60
C GLU A 24 9.59 16.01 6.28
N GLU A 25 9.94 16.50 7.47
CA GLU A 25 9.10 17.46 8.21
C GLU A 25 9.00 18.78 7.43
N GLY A 26 7.84 19.06 6.85
CA GLY A 26 7.53 20.34 6.19
C GLY A 26 7.10 20.26 4.73
N ASP A 27 7.16 19.09 4.08
CA ASP A 27 6.66 18.94 2.72
C ASP A 27 5.13 18.80 2.72
N GLU A 28 4.45 19.79 2.10
CA GLU A 28 2.99 19.92 2.02
C GLU A 28 2.37 18.93 1.01
N GLY A 29 2.77 17.66 1.05
CA GLY A 29 1.96 16.58 0.51
C GLY A 29 2.13 16.32 -0.96
N ARG A 30 3.37 15.99 -1.38
CA ARG A 30 3.54 15.19 -2.59
C ARG A 30 2.71 13.92 -2.47
N ARG A 31 1.85 13.71 -3.46
CA ARG A 31 0.94 12.58 -3.56
C ARG A 31 1.23 11.85 -4.86
N MET A 32 1.34 10.53 -4.78
CA MET A 32 1.39 9.65 -5.94
C MET A 32 -0.01 9.11 -6.21
N LEU A 33 -0.44 9.13 -7.47
CA LEU A 33 -1.64 8.42 -7.89
C LEU A 33 -1.28 6.97 -8.23
N VAL A 34 -2.01 6.04 -7.64
CA VAL A 34 -1.87 4.60 -7.87
C VAL A 34 -3.17 4.08 -8.43
N HIS A 35 -3.09 3.32 -9.53
CA HIS A 35 -4.27 2.73 -10.15
C HIS A 35 -4.86 1.61 -9.28
N ARG A 36 -6.18 1.43 -9.31
CA ARG A 36 -6.93 0.43 -8.54
C ARG A 36 -6.39 -0.99 -8.76
N GLU A 37 -6.06 -1.34 -10.00
CA GLU A 37 -5.46 -2.65 -10.33
C GLU A 37 -4.07 -2.84 -9.71
N GLN A 38 -3.26 -1.79 -9.59
CA GLN A 38 -1.98 -1.88 -8.89
C GLN A 38 -2.20 -2.12 -7.39
N VAL A 39 -3.11 -1.35 -6.78
CA VAL A 39 -3.50 -1.54 -5.37
C VAL A 39 -4.03 -2.95 -5.13
N ARG A 40 -4.87 -3.47 -6.04
CA ARG A 40 -5.36 -4.86 -5.99
C ARG A 40 -4.23 -5.87 -6.06
N ALA A 41 -3.22 -5.65 -6.89
CA ALA A 41 -2.07 -6.54 -7.05
C ALA A 41 -1.13 -6.55 -5.83
N TYR A 42 -1.12 -5.49 -5.00
CA TYR A 42 -0.25 -5.42 -3.82
C TYR A 42 -0.59 -6.46 -2.75
N PHE A 43 -1.86 -6.80 -2.55
CA PHE A 43 -2.29 -7.79 -1.56
C PHE A 43 -1.82 -9.23 -1.84
N PRO A 44 -2.05 -9.81 -3.05
CA PRO A 44 -1.52 -11.12 -3.37
C PRO A 44 0.01 -11.12 -3.45
N PHE A 45 0.62 -9.99 -3.84
CA PHE A 45 2.07 -9.82 -3.82
C PHE A 45 2.63 -9.89 -2.39
N ASP A 46 2.07 -9.13 -1.45
CA ASP A 46 2.44 -9.20 -0.01
C ASP A 46 2.29 -10.62 0.54
N ALA A 47 1.18 -11.29 0.22
CA ALA A 47 0.97 -12.68 0.62
C ALA A 47 2.01 -13.63 0.03
N ALA A 48 2.53 -13.36 -1.18
CA ALA A 48 3.62 -14.14 -1.78
C ALA A 48 4.96 -13.88 -1.06
N LEU A 49 5.29 -12.61 -0.79
CA LEU A 49 6.49 -12.23 -0.03
C LEU A 49 6.54 -12.90 1.34
N ARG A 50 5.44 -12.86 2.09
CA ARG A 50 5.33 -13.46 3.43
C ARG A 50 5.53 -14.97 3.46
N ARG A 51 5.22 -15.66 2.37
CA ARG A 51 5.41 -17.11 2.26
C ARG A 51 6.84 -17.51 1.93
N GLY A 52 7.74 -16.53 1.73
CA GLY A 52 9.12 -16.77 1.32
C GLY A 52 9.21 -17.51 -0.01
N LYS A 53 8.16 -17.42 -0.85
CA LYS A 53 8.10 -18.22 -2.07
C LYS A 53 9.10 -17.76 -3.12
N ASP A 54 9.40 -16.46 -3.16
CA ASP A 54 10.48 -15.85 -3.95
C ASP A 54 10.76 -14.44 -3.41
N CYS A 55 12.03 -14.03 -3.36
CA CYS A 55 12.33 -12.59 -3.36
C CYS A 55 12.16 -12.12 -4.80
N PRO A 56 11.14 -11.32 -5.12
CA PRO A 56 10.86 -10.97 -6.50
C PRO A 56 12.01 -10.12 -7.05
N PRO A 57 12.41 -10.33 -8.31
CA PRO A 57 13.49 -9.58 -8.93
C PRO A 57 13.17 -8.08 -9.08
N TYR A 58 11.89 -7.71 -8.95
CA TYR A 58 11.41 -6.34 -8.96
C TYR A 58 10.19 -6.17 -8.04
N LEU A 59 10.11 -5.02 -7.39
CA LEU A 59 8.91 -4.60 -6.67
C LEU A 59 7.91 -3.98 -7.65
N PRO A 60 6.59 -4.22 -7.49
CA PRO A 60 5.57 -3.48 -8.23
C PRO A 60 5.75 -1.98 -8.04
N CYS A 61 5.60 -1.22 -9.13
CA CYS A 61 5.73 0.24 -9.10
C CYS A 61 4.75 0.83 -8.07
N GLY A 62 5.28 1.62 -7.13
CA GLY A 62 4.51 2.28 -6.07
C GLY A 62 4.20 1.42 -4.85
N TYR A 63 4.63 0.16 -4.81
CA TYR A 63 4.41 -0.74 -3.66
C TYR A 63 5.07 -0.20 -2.39
N THR A 64 6.35 0.20 -2.45
CA THR A 64 7.10 0.71 -1.28
C THR A 64 6.42 1.92 -0.66
N GLN A 65 6.09 2.93 -1.48
CA GLN A 65 5.44 4.15 -1.01
C GLN A 65 4.05 3.86 -0.42
N PHE A 66 3.32 2.89 -0.99
CA PHE A 66 2.03 2.45 -0.47
C PHE A 66 2.18 1.78 0.91
N CYS A 67 3.20 0.94 1.08
CA CYS A 67 3.52 0.30 2.36
C CYS A 67 3.87 1.33 3.42
N GLU A 68 4.74 2.29 3.10
CA GLU A 68 5.17 3.37 3.99
C GLU A 68 4.01 4.26 4.42
N ALA A 69 3.17 4.68 3.46
CA ALA A 69 1.99 5.48 3.72
C ALA A 69 1.06 4.80 4.72
N TYR A 70 0.81 3.50 4.55
CA TYR A 70 0.01 2.72 5.50
C TYR A 70 0.71 2.52 6.84
N ALA A 71 2.03 2.29 6.86
CA ALA A 71 2.79 2.09 8.10
C ALA A 71 2.83 3.33 9.01
N HIS A 72 2.78 4.53 8.42
CA HIS A 72 2.66 5.78 9.16
C HIS A 72 1.29 5.96 9.85
N GLU A 73 0.29 5.14 9.53
CA GLU A 73 -0.96 5.11 10.28
C GLU A 73 -0.68 4.40 11.63
N ALA A 74 -0.40 5.20 12.66
CA ALA A 74 0.23 4.83 13.94
C ALA A 74 -0.50 3.78 14.81
N THR A 75 -1.57 3.16 14.32
CA THR A 75 -2.49 2.32 15.11
C THR A 75 -2.65 0.89 14.58
N THR A 76 -2.03 0.52 13.45
CA THR A 76 -2.30 -0.77 12.80
C THR A 76 -1.31 -1.86 13.24
N LEU A 77 -1.85 -2.96 13.78
CA LEU A 77 -1.11 -4.22 14.04
C LEU A 77 -0.90 -5.06 12.77
N SER A 78 -1.59 -4.71 11.68
CA SER A 78 -1.38 -5.25 10.34
C SER A 78 -0.47 -4.32 9.55
N ARG A 79 0.49 -4.86 8.81
CA ARG A 79 1.43 -4.06 7.99
C ARG A 79 1.78 -4.80 6.72
N PHE A 80 2.02 -4.07 5.63
CA PHE A 80 2.62 -4.70 4.47
C PHE A 80 4.07 -5.09 4.76
N THR A 81 4.53 -6.10 4.03
CA THR A 81 5.92 -6.53 4.03
C THR A 81 6.75 -5.50 3.30
N THR A 82 7.81 -4.99 3.94
CA THR A 82 8.74 -4.04 3.35
C THR A 82 10.01 -4.74 2.87
N PHE A 83 10.77 -4.07 2.03
CA PHE A 83 12.05 -4.54 1.52
C PHE A 83 13.11 -3.51 1.88
N GLU A 84 14.17 -3.95 2.53
CA GLU A 84 15.33 -3.11 2.84
C GLU A 84 16.56 -3.71 2.17
N GLN A 85 17.40 -2.85 1.58
CA GLN A 85 18.72 -3.25 1.13
C GLN A 85 19.72 -3.00 2.24
N ASP A 86 20.55 -3.99 2.54
CA ASP A 86 21.68 -3.78 3.43
C ASP A 86 22.81 -2.99 2.73
N GLU A 87 23.84 -2.66 3.51
CA GLU A 87 25.01 -1.89 3.05
C GLU A 87 25.79 -2.57 1.91
N ASN A 88 25.57 -3.88 1.70
CA ASN A 88 26.17 -4.67 0.63
C ASN A 88 25.25 -4.81 -0.60
N GLY A 89 24.07 -4.18 -0.58
CA GLY A 89 23.06 -4.27 -1.63
C GLY A 89 22.25 -5.56 -1.63
N ALA A 90 22.41 -6.41 -0.61
CA ALA A 90 21.56 -7.59 -0.46
C ALA A 90 20.21 -7.18 0.14
N GLY A 91 19.15 -7.59 -0.54
CA GLY A 91 17.78 -7.28 -0.19
C GLY A 91 17.20 -8.23 0.84
N HIS A 92 16.60 -7.68 1.90
CA HIS A 92 15.93 -8.43 2.96
C HIS A 92 14.45 -8.06 3.02
N ILE A 93 13.62 -9.09 3.13
CA ILE A 93 12.17 -8.95 3.27
C ILE A 93 11.83 -8.85 4.76
N ILE A 94 11.18 -7.76 5.16
CA ILE A 94 10.80 -7.51 6.55
C ILE A 94 9.31 -7.74 6.74
N VAL A 95 9.00 -8.81 7.47
CA VAL A 95 7.62 -9.19 7.76
C VAL A 95 7.26 -8.72 9.18
N ASN A 96 6.55 -7.60 9.26
CA ASN A 96 6.04 -7.07 10.53
C ASN A 96 4.53 -7.30 10.65
N GLY A 97 4.08 -7.83 11.79
CA GLY A 97 2.66 -8.05 12.06
C GLY A 97 1.95 -8.96 11.06
N ARG A 98 0.61 -8.96 11.09
CA ARG A 98 -0.20 -9.73 10.15
C ARG A 98 -0.37 -9.02 8.81
N ALA A 99 -0.68 -9.79 7.77
CA ALA A 99 -1.02 -9.23 6.45
C ALA A 99 -2.26 -8.31 6.58
N PRO A 100 -2.23 -7.11 6.00
CA PRO A 100 -3.35 -6.19 6.02
C PRO A 100 -4.39 -6.60 4.99
N THR A 101 -5.66 -6.37 5.31
CA THR A 101 -6.78 -6.59 4.40
C THR A 101 -7.13 -5.32 3.63
N PRO A 102 -7.75 -5.40 2.45
CA PRO A 102 -8.22 -4.21 1.72
C PRO A 102 -9.14 -3.32 2.55
N ALA A 103 -9.99 -3.90 3.40
CA ALA A 103 -10.90 -3.18 4.27
C ALA A 103 -10.18 -2.33 5.32
N GLU A 104 -9.05 -2.82 5.84
CA GLU A 104 -8.24 -2.09 6.82
C GLU A 104 -7.47 -0.94 6.20
N VAL A 105 -6.94 -1.16 5.00
CA VAL A 105 -6.09 -0.19 4.31
C VAL A 105 -6.93 0.90 3.63
N LEU A 106 -8.02 0.49 2.99
CA LEU A 106 -8.81 1.37 2.11
C LEU A 106 -10.20 1.68 2.67
N GLY A 107 -10.59 1.08 3.79
CA GLY A 107 -11.92 1.21 4.38
C GLY A 107 -12.89 0.08 3.98
N PRO A 108 -13.92 -0.18 4.81
CA PRO A 108 -14.77 -1.38 4.72
C PRO A 108 -15.62 -1.46 3.44
N SER A 109 -15.93 -0.31 2.82
CA SER A 109 -16.77 -0.24 1.62
C SER A 109 -15.95 -0.26 0.31
N THR A 110 -14.63 -0.47 0.40
CA THR A 110 -13.78 -0.43 -0.78
C THR A 110 -13.92 -1.69 -1.61
N ASP A 111 -14.39 -1.51 -2.84
CA ASP A 111 -14.46 -2.54 -3.85
C ASP A 111 -13.37 -2.34 -4.90
N LEU A 112 -12.39 -3.23 -4.88
CA LEU A 112 -11.26 -3.26 -5.82
C LEU A 112 -11.57 -4.01 -7.11
N ARG A 113 -12.82 -4.43 -7.38
CA ARG A 113 -13.22 -4.98 -8.69
C ARG A 113 -13.33 -3.89 -9.75
N SER A 114 -13.08 -4.26 -11.00
CA SER A 114 -13.31 -3.40 -12.16
C SER A 114 -14.79 -3.14 -12.36
N GLN A 115 -15.13 -2.11 -13.14
CA GLN A 115 -16.52 -1.87 -13.49
C GLN A 115 -17.09 -3.05 -14.30
N GLU A 116 -16.31 -3.62 -15.22
CA GLU A 116 -16.69 -4.82 -15.98
C GLU A 116 -16.97 -6.02 -15.06
N GLU A 117 -16.11 -6.26 -14.06
CA GLU A 117 -16.32 -7.32 -13.05
C GLU A 117 -17.57 -7.07 -12.17
N LYS A 118 -18.00 -5.81 -12.02
CA LYS A 118 -19.23 -5.46 -11.29
C LYS A 118 -20.48 -5.61 -12.14
N GLU A 119 -20.35 -5.35 -13.45
CA GLU A 119 -21.44 -5.43 -14.43
C GLU A 119 -21.67 -6.85 -14.95
N GLY A 120 -20.79 -7.79 -14.62
CA GLY A 120 -21.03 -9.23 -14.78
C GLY A 120 -20.20 -9.90 -15.87
N GLY A 121 -19.42 -9.14 -16.65
CA GLY A 121 -18.62 -9.66 -17.76
C GLY A 121 -19.44 -10.11 -18.96
#